data_AF-A0A2D5KIS0-F1
#
_entry.id   AF-A0A2D5KIS0-F1
#
_cell.length_a   1.000
_cell.length_b   1.000
_cell.length_c   1.000
_cell.angle_alpha   90.00
_cell.angle_beta   90.00
_cell.angle_gamma   90.00
#
_symmetry.space_group_name_H-M   'P 1'
#
loop_
_entity.id
_entity.type
_entity.pdbx_description
1 polymer ?
#
loop_
_entity_poly.entity_id
_entity_poly.type
_entity_poly.pdbx_seq_one_letter_code
_entity_poly.pdbx_strand_id
1 'polypeptide(L)'
;MLAEGEETALYSDELVRARSALFARRFRPWGFLLAGWLLFFSFGTGIELWSNIFLGTLILGTLATPVLHFMGSTRFRAELAALTP
;
A
#
# COMPACT_ATOMS: atom_id res chain seq x y z
N MET A 1 2.07 1.84 -40.01
CA MET A 1 0.69 1.69 -39.52
C MET A 1 0.80 1.02 -38.16
N LEU A 2 0.35 1.66 -37.09
CA LEU A 2 0.30 1.05 -35.75
C LEU A 2 -0.78 -0.04 -35.74
N ALA A 3 -0.60 -1.09 -34.94
CA ALA A 3 -1.49 -2.24 -34.91
C ALA A 3 -2.89 -1.87 -34.38
N GLU A 4 -3.92 -2.61 -34.79
CA GLU A 4 -5.31 -2.37 -34.38
C GLU A 4 -5.43 -2.61 -32.85
N GLY A 5 -5.59 -1.53 -32.08
CA GLY A 5 -5.62 -1.53 -30.61
C GLY A 5 -4.41 -0.85 -29.93
N GLU A 6 -3.44 -0.38 -30.71
CA GLU A 6 -2.27 0.34 -30.20
C GLU A 6 -2.60 1.83 -30.02
N GLU A 7 -3.15 2.17 -28.85
CA GLU A 7 -3.34 3.57 -28.45
C GLU A 7 -1.97 4.24 -28.22
N THR A 8 -1.82 5.47 -28.69
CA THR A 8 -0.63 6.27 -28.37
C THR A 8 -0.65 6.59 -26.88
N ALA A 9 0.16 5.87 -26.10
CA ALA A 9 0.25 6.08 -24.67
C ALA A 9 0.57 7.55 -24.38
N LEU A 10 -0.34 8.24 -23.66
CA LEU A 10 -0.19 9.65 -23.30
C LEU A 10 1.02 9.91 -22.38
N TYR A 11 1.53 8.86 -21.75
CA TYR A 11 2.66 8.90 -20.82
C TYR A 11 3.63 7.76 -21.14
N SER A 12 4.92 7.98 -20.89
CA SER A 12 5.92 6.92 -21.01
C SER A 12 5.70 5.83 -19.97
N ASP A 13 6.02 4.59 -20.33
CA ASP A 13 5.94 3.43 -19.42
C ASP A 13 6.76 3.64 -18.14
N GLU A 14 7.89 4.35 -18.26
CA GLU A 14 8.73 4.71 -17.12
C GLU A 14 7.98 5.59 -16.11
N LEU A 15 7.24 6.60 -16.59
CA LEU A 15 6.47 7.50 -15.74
C LEU A 15 5.31 6.76 -15.07
N VAL A 16 4.62 5.90 -15.81
CA VAL A 16 3.53 5.07 -15.29
C VAL A 16 4.06 4.14 -14.20
N ARG A 17 5.20 3.48 -14.44
CA ARG A 17 5.85 2.59 -13.47
C ARG A 17 6.35 3.35 -12.23
N ALA A 18 6.91 4.54 -12.40
CA ALA A 18 7.39 5.36 -11.29
C ALA A 18 6.24 5.80 -10.37
N ARG A 19 5.12 6.26 -10.96
CA ARG A 19 3.92 6.63 -10.20
C ARG A 19 3.31 5.42 -9.50
N SER A 20 3.14 4.29 -10.19
CA SER A 20 2.55 3.09 -9.58
C SER A 20 3.41 2.57 -8.42
N ALA A 21 4.74 2.58 -8.55
CA ALA A 21 5.66 2.20 -7.48
C ALA A 21 5.57 3.14 -6.28
N LEU A 22 5.43 4.46 -6.51
CA LEU A 22 5.25 5.46 -5.46
C LEU A 22 3.98 5.18 -4.64
N PHE A 23 2.85 4.94 -5.31
CA PHE A 23 1.58 4.60 -4.66
C PHE A 23 1.65 3.23 -3.97
N ALA A 24 2.25 2.22 -4.59
CA ALA A 24 2.40 0.90 -3.99
C ALA A 24 3.19 0.98 -2.67
N ARG A 25 4.28 1.76 -2.62
CA ARG A 25 5.06 1.94 -1.39
C ARG A 25 4.26 2.66 -0.30
N ARG A 26 3.41 3.61 -0.70
CA ARG A 26 2.57 4.40 0.21
C ARG A 26 1.47 3.58 0.87
N PHE A 27 0.82 2.69 0.12
CA PHE A 27 -0.30 1.88 0.58
C PHE A 27 0.10 0.48 1.07
N ARG A 28 1.38 0.10 0.96
CA ARG A 28 1.90 -1.18 1.44
C ARG A 28 1.51 -1.52 2.89
N PRO A 29 1.65 -0.62 3.88
CA PRO A 29 1.25 -0.93 5.26
C PRO A 29 -0.25 -1.21 5.40
N TRP A 30 -1.09 -0.49 4.65
CA TRP A 30 -2.54 -0.71 4.61
C TRP A 30 -2.88 -2.08 4.02
N GLY A 31 -2.20 -2.48 2.95
CA GLY A 31 -2.35 -3.81 2.36
C GLY A 31 -1.97 -4.93 3.34
N PHE A 32 -0.87 -4.78 4.08
CA PHE A 32 -0.47 -5.72 5.11
C PHE A 32 -1.47 -5.81 6.27
N LEU A 33 -2.04 -4.68 6.71
CA LEU A 33 -3.09 -4.69 7.72
C LEU A 33 -4.34 -5.43 7.24
N LEU A 34 -4.79 -5.13 6.03
CA LEU A 34 -5.97 -5.78 5.45
C LEU A 34 -5.76 -7.30 5.37
N ALA A 35 -4.62 -7.75 4.85
CA ALA A 35 -4.28 -9.17 4.80
C ALA A 35 -4.17 -9.79 6.20
N GLY A 36 -3.58 -9.07 7.16
CA GLY A 36 -3.43 -9.53 8.54
C GLY A 36 -4.77 -9.70 9.26
N TRP A 37 -5.70 -8.76 9.08
CA TRP A 37 -7.05 -8.87 9.62
C TRP A 37 -7.84 -10.02 8.97
N LEU A 38 -7.74 -10.19 7.65
CA LEU A 38 -8.35 -11.34 6.96
C LEU A 38 -7.81 -12.66 7.53
N LEU A 39 -6.49 -12.79 7.68
CA LEU A 39 -5.85 -13.97 8.26
C LEU A 39 -6.34 -14.23 9.70
N PHE A 40 -6.45 -13.18 10.52
CA PHE A 40 -6.93 -13.29 11.89
C PHE A 40 -8.37 -13.84 11.96
N PHE A 41 -9.27 -13.32 11.11
CA PHE A 41 -10.64 -13.80 11.07
C PHE A 41 -10.77 -15.21 10.47
N SER A 42 -9.88 -15.60 9.55
CA SER A 42 -9.90 -16.94 8.94
C SER A 42 -9.33 -18.04 9.84
N PHE A 43 -8.23 -17.77 10.57
CA PHE A 43 -7.47 -18.81 11.28
C PHE A 43 -7.08 -18.44 12.72
N GLY A 44 -7.21 -17.18 13.09
CA GLY A 44 -6.64 -16.64 14.32
C GLY A 44 -7.36 -17.07 15.59
N THR A 45 -8.56 -17.64 15.54
CA THR A 45 -9.36 -17.93 16.75
C THR A 45 -9.06 -19.29 17.41
N GLY A 46 -8.25 -20.14 16.79
CA GLY A 46 -8.06 -21.54 17.25
C GLY A 46 -6.97 -21.79 18.30
N ILE A 47 -6.05 -20.85 18.54
CA ILE A 47 -4.92 -21.02 19.47
C ILE A 47 -4.79 -19.77 20.35
N GLU A 48 -5.22 -19.84 21.61
CA GLU A 48 -5.38 -18.68 22.52
C GLU A 48 -4.15 -17.76 22.61
N LEU A 49 -2.97 -18.30 22.90
CA LEU A 49 -1.78 -17.45 23.13
C LEU A 49 -1.29 -16.77 21.83
N TRP A 50 -1.23 -17.53 20.74
CA TRP A 50 -0.80 -17.02 19.44
C TRP A 50 -1.83 -16.04 18.84
N SER A 51 -3.11 -16.30 19.06
CA SER A 51 -4.22 -15.41 18.72
C SER A 51 -4.07 -14.05 19.39
N ASN A 52 -3.79 -14.03 20.69
CA ASN A 52 -3.71 -12.80 21.48
C ASN A 52 -2.50 -11.94 21.09
N ILE A 53 -1.32 -12.55 20.89
CA ILE A 53 -0.13 -11.81 20.45
C ILE A 53 -0.32 -11.26 19.04
N PHE A 54 -0.88 -12.07 18.14
CA PHE A 54 -1.14 -11.65 16.77
C PHE A 54 -2.19 -10.51 16.73
N LEU A 55 -3.26 -10.63 17.50
CA LEU A 55 -4.26 -9.57 17.67
C LEU A 55 -3.65 -8.29 18.23
N GLY A 56 -2.81 -8.38 19.27
CA GLY A 56 -2.11 -7.22 19.83
C GLY A 56 -1.25 -6.51 18.77
N THR A 57 -0.53 -7.29 17.96
CA THR A 57 0.26 -6.75 16.83
C THR A 57 -0.62 -6.07 15.79
N LEU A 58 -1.77 -6.67 15.43
CA LEU A 58 -2.72 -6.07 14.49
C LEU A 58 -3.31 -4.76 15.01
N ILE A 59 -3.67 -4.69 16.29
CA ILE A 59 -4.18 -3.47 16.92
C ILE A 59 -3.09 -2.38 16.89
N LEU A 60 -1.88 -2.69 17.34
CA LEU A 60 -0.76 -1.75 17.32
C LEU A 60 -0.46 -1.27 15.88
N GLY A 61 -0.41 -2.18 14.92
CA GLY A 61 -0.23 -1.86 13.51
C GLY A 61 -1.34 -0.97 12.95
N THR A 62 -2.59 -1.23 13.36
CA THR A 62 -3.77 -0.44 12.95
C THR A 62 -3.70 0.99 13.48
N LEU A 63 -3.16 1.20 14.68
CA LEU A 63 -2.93 2.53 15.26
C LEU A 63 -1.69 3.23 14.67
N ALA A 64 -0.61 2.48 14.45
CA ALA A 64 0.65 3.03 13.93
C ALA A 64 0.55 3.43 12.45
N THR A 65 -0.18 2.67 11.64
CA THR A 65 -0.30 2.89 10.20
C THR A 65 -0.81 4.29 9.82
N PRO A 66 -1.92 4.82 10.38
CA PRO A 66 -2.34 6.19 10.08
C PRO A 66 -1.31 7.23 10.52
N VAL A 67 -0.65 7.06 11.68
CA VAL A 67 0.40 7.98 12.14
C VAL A 67 1.55 8.05 11.12
N LEU A 68 2.11 6.89 10.75
CA LEU A 68 3.16 6.80 9.74
C LEU A 68 2.68 7.29 8.37
N HIS A 69 1.41 7.06 8.05
CA HIS A 69 0.80 7.61 6.86
C HIS A 69 0.87 9.14 6.90
N PHE A 70 0.37 9.81 7.93
CA PHE A 70 0.42 11.27 7.99
C PHE A 70 1.85 11.84 7.99
N MET A 71 2.79 11.24 8.73
CA MET A 71 4.18 11.69 8.78
C MET A 71 4.88 11.67 7.41
N GLY A 72 4.57 10.68 6.56
CA GLY A 72 5.16 10.57 5.22
C GLY A 72 4.49 11.41 4.13
N SER A 73 3.45 12.18 4.46
CA SER A 73 2.59 12.85 3.46
C SER A 73 3.31 13.96 2.69
N THR A 74 4.16 14.75 3.35
CA THR A 74 4.91 15.85 2.72
C THR A 74 5.90 15.32 1.69
N ARG A 75 6.69 14.31 2.06
CA ARG A 75 7.61 13.61 1.17
C ARG A 75 6.90 12.98 -0.02
N PHE A 76 5.77 12.30 0.22
CA PHE A 76 4.98 11.70 -0.86
C PHE A 76 4.49 12.75 -1.87
N ARG A 77 4.00 13.90 -1.40
CA ARG A 77 3.57 15.00 -2.27
C ARG A 77 4.73 15.58 -3.09
N ALA A 78 5.90 15.74 -2.48
CA ALA A 78 7.09 16.23 -3.17
C ALA A 78 7.55 15.25 -4.28
N GLU A 79 7.60 13.94 -3.97
CA GLU A 79 7.94 12.91 -4.95
C GLU A 79 6.88 12.82 -6.07
N LEU A 80 5.59 12.98 -5.74
CA LEU A 80 4.52 12.99 -6.74
C LEU A 80 4.57 14.23 -7.65
N ALA A 81 4.89 15.40 -7.10
CA ALA A 81 5.07 16.63 -7.87
C ALA A 81 6.24 16.51 -8.85
N ALA A 82 7.35 15.89 -8.44
CA ALA A 82 8.47 15.61 -9.34
C ALA A 82 8.11 14.65 -10.49
N LEU A 83 7.12 13.78 -10.29
CA LEU A 83 6.59 12.84 -11.28
C LEU A 83 5.35 13.36 -12.03
N THR A 84 4.99 14.63 -11.87
CA THR A 84 3.85 15.25 -12.54
C THR A 84 4.36 16.50 -13.26
N PRO A 85 4.67 16.39 -14.56
CA PRO A 85 5.12 17.54 -15.34
C PRO A 85 4.02 18.62 -15.44
#